data_AF-A0A821YI71-F1
#
_entry.id   AF-A0A821YI71-F1
#
_cell.length_a   1.000
_cell.length_b   1.000
_cell.length_c   1.000
_cell.angle_alpha   90.00
_cell.angle_beta   90.00
_cell.angle_gamma   90.00
#
_symmetry.space_group_name_H-M   'P 1'
#
loop_
_entity.id
_entity.type
_entity.pdbx_description
1 polymer ?
#
loop_
_entity_poly.entity_id
_entity_poly.type
_entity_poly.pdbx_seq_one_letter_code
_entity_poly.pdbx_strand_id
1 'polypeptide(L)'
;TQSTVVTSRIVGGEVPADHAWGWMLSLRKSGSHAYGACLLTSEYDITVAHCVKSVVNPPTVSILAGTNYLYDTTSVTVQQKTITKIIMHPNYNDTT
;
A
#
# COMPACT_ATOMS: atom_id res chain seq x y z
N THR A 1 -21.99 -17.63 20.08
CA THR A 1 -21.50 -18.04 18.74
C THR A 1 -22.10 -17.08 17.73
N GLN A 2 -21.30 -16.21 17.11
CA GLN A 2 -21.84 -15.23 16.17
C GLN A 2 -21.85 -15.85 14.77
N SER A 3 -23.03 -16.21 14.26
CA SER A 3 -23.23 -16.67 12.89
C SER A 3 -23.23 -15.46 11.95
N THR A 4 -22.28 -15.41 11.03
CA THR A 4 -22.27 -14.45 9.92
C THR A 4 -23.36 -14.81 8.92
N VAL A 5 -24.39 -13.96 8.83
CA VAL A 5 -25.41 -14.05 7.78
C VAL A 5 -24.81 -13.47 6.50
N VAL A 6 -24.48 -14.33 5.54
CA VAL A 6 -24.04 -13.88 4.21
C VAL A 6 -25.25 -13.36 3.45
N THR A 7 -25.42 -12.04 3.44
CA THR A 7 -26.44 -11.38 2.60
C THR A 7 -25.79 -10.94 1.28
N SER A 8 -26.54 -10.97 0.17
CA SER A 8 -26.05 -10.50 -1.14
C SER A 8 -25.94 -8.98 -1.27
N ARG A 9 -26.08 -8.25 -0.16
CA ARG A 9 -26.08 -6.79 -0.12
C ARG A 9 -24.64 -6.30 0.09
N ILE A 10 -24.22 -5.32 -0.69
CA ILE A 10 -22.96 -4.60 -0.43
C ILE A 10 -23.16 -3.74 0.82
N VAL A 11 -22.43 -4.04 1.89
CA VAL A 11 -22.51 -3.32 3.17
C VAL A 11 -21.11 -3.01 3.66
N GLY A 12 -20.67 -1.75 3.52
CA GLY A 12 -19.60 -1.10 4.31
C GLY A 12 -18.18 -1.69 4.35
N GLY A 13 -17.98 -2.94 3.92
CA GLY A 13 -16.79 -3.72 4.21
C GLY A 13 -16.69 -4.11 5.69
N GLU A 14 -15.67 -4.91 5.99
CA GLU A 14 -15.24 -5.24 7.34
C GLU A 14 -13.71 -5.15 7.41
N VAL A 15 -13.16 -5.01 8.62
CA VAL A 15 -11.71 -5.09 8.79
C VAL A 15 -11.26 -6.51 8.43
N PRO A 16 -10.33 -6.68 7.48
CA PRO A 16 -9.89 -8.01 7.10
C PRO A 16 -9.16 -8.68 8.27
N ALA A 17 -9.15 -10.02 8.29
CA ALA A 17 -8.25 -10.76 9.17
C ALA A 17 -6.80 -10.36 8.91
N ASP A 18 -5.95 -10.47 9.93
CA ASP A 18 -4.52 -10.21 9.78
C ASP A 18 -3.94 -11.07 8.67
N HIS A 19 -3.14 -10.43 7.80
CA HIS A 19 -2.49 -11.06 6.65
C HIS A 19 -3.43 -11.62 5.55
N ALA A 20 -4.74 -11.32 5.58
CA ALA A 20 -5.66 -11.77 4.51
C ALA A 20 -5.21 -11.31 3.11
N TRP A 21 -4.58 -10.14 3.03
CA TRP A 21 -4.02 -9.56 1.80
C TRP A 21 -2.54 -9.23 2.00
N GLY A 22 -1.69 -10.26 2.15
CA GLY A 22 -0.26 -10.10 2.45
C GLY A 22 0.55 -9.28 1.45
N TRP A 23 0.02 -9.07 0.24
CA TRP A 23 0.63 -8.23 -0.80
C TRP A 23 0.16 -6.77 -0.76
N MET A 24 -0.76 -6.38 0.12
CA MET A 24 -1.23 -5.01 0.22
C MET A 24 -0.19 -4.13 0.92
N LEU A 25 0.13 -3.00 0.28
CA LEU A 25 1.17 -2.08 0.75
C LEU A 25 0.63 -0.65 0.88
N SER A 26 1.17 0.09 1.84
CA SER A 26 0.93 1.51 2.01
C SER A 26 2.16 2.30 1.54
N LEU A 27 2.04 3.00 0.41
CA LEU A 27 3.02 3.98 -0.04
C LEU A 27 2.90 5.25 0.82
N ARG A 28 3.98 5.56 1.55
CA ARG A 28 4.04 6.69 2.49
C ARG A 28 4.93 7.81 1.97
N LYS A 29 4.47 9.06 2.11
CA LYS A 29 5.25 10.28 1.86
C LYS A 29 5.41 11.02 3.19
N SER A 30 6.65 11.38 3.54
CA SER A 30 6.96 12.08 4.80
C SER A 30 6.35 11.41 6.04
N GLY A 31 6.40 10.08 6.08
CA GLY A 31 5.88 9.28 7.21
C GLY A 31 4.36 9.07 7.23
N SER A 32 3.59 9.63 6.30
CA SER A 32 2.13 9.47 6.23
C SER A 32 1.68 8.65 5.03
N HIS A 33 0.59 7.87 5.17
CA HIS A 33 -0.03 7.17 4.04
C HIS A 33 -0.41 8.16 2.94
N ALA A 34 -0.05 7.85 1.70
CA ALA A 34 -0.36 8.67 0.54
C ALA A 34 -1.17 7.89 -0.51
N TYR A 35 -0.76 6.65 -0.81
CA TYR A 35 -1.40 5.80 -1.81
C TYR A 35 -1.27 4.32 -1.46
N GLY A 36 -2.08 3.49 -2.14
CA GLY A 36 -1.90 2.04 -2.14
C GLY A 36 -0.78 1.59 -3.10
N ALA A 37 -0.21 0.43 -2.81
CA ALA A 37 0.69 -0.31 -3.68
C ALA A 37 0.48 -1.82 -3.49
N CYS A 38 1.09 -2.63 -4.36
CA CYS A 38 1.08 -4.08 -4.27
C CYS A 38 2.50 -4.63 -4.33
N LEU A 39 2.80 -5.61 -3.48
CA LEU A 39 4.06 -6.35 -3.52
C LEU A 39 4.03 -7.26 -4.75
N LEU A 40 5.02 -7.11 -5.64
CA LEU A 40 5.17 -7.96 -6.82
C LEU A 40 6.21 -9.05 -6.59
N THR A 41 7.34 -8.68 -5.97
CA THR A 41 8.41 -9.60 -5.56
C THR A 41 9.01 -9.11 -4.24
N SER A 42 9.99 -9.81 -3.68
CA SER A 42 10.70 -9.35 -2.49
C SER A 42 11.41 -8.00 -2.63
N GLU A 43 11.64 -7.51 -3.85
CA GLU A 43 12.39 -6.28 -4.14
C GLU A 43 11.62 -5.25 -4.99
N TYR A 44 10.45 -5.64 -5.52
CA TYR A 44 9.68 -4.80 -6.44
C TYR A 44 8.24 -4.67 -5.97
N ASP A 45 7.78 -3.43 -5.92
CA ASP A 45 6.41 -3.04 -5.68
C ASP A 45 5.82 -2.40 -6.94
N ILE A 46 4.51 -2.48 -7.10
CA ILE A 46 3.78 -1.82 -8.18
C ILE A 46 2.72 -0.86 -7.62
N THR A 47 2.60 0.30 -8.25
CA THR A 47 1.60 1.33 -7.95
C THR A 47 1.28 2.09 -9.24
N VAL A 48 0.38 3.07 -9.17
CA VAL A 48 -0.01 3.87 -10.33
C VAL A 48 0.98 5.02 -10.53
N ALA A 49 1.37 5.29 -11.79
CA ALA A 49 2.38 6.30 -12.11
C ALA A 49 2.05 7.70 -11.55
N HIS A 50 0.79 8.13 -11.58
CA HIS A 50 0.40 9.44 -11.04
C HIS A 50 0.61 9.57 -9.52
N CYS A 51 0.61 8.46 -8.76
CA CYS A 51 0.90 8.45 -7.32
C CYS A 51 2.35 8.88 -7.04
N VAL A 52 3.25 8.56 -7.96
CA VAL A 52 4.70 8.73 -7.82
C VAL A 52 5.28 9.82 -8.73
N LYS A 53 4.50 10.41 -9.64
CA LYS A 53 4.99 11.40 -10.62
C LYS A 53 5.72 12.60 -10.00
N SER A 54 5.23 13.10 -8.86
CA SER A 54 5.80 14.25 -8.15
C SER A 54 6.84 13.86 -7.10
N VAL A 55 7.15 12.57 -6.98
CA VAL A 55 8.15 12.07 -6.03
C VAL A 55 9.51 12.14 -6.71
N VAL A 56 10.09 13.34 -6.69
CA VAL A 56 11.42 13.59 -7.28
C VAL A 56 12.55 13.12 -6.34
N ASN A 57 12.23 12.90 -5.05
CA ASN A 57 13.23 12.55 -4.03
C ASN A 57 12.87 11.23 -3.32
N PRO A 58 13.59 10.12 -3.58
CA PRO A 58 13.36 8.83 -2.93
C PRO A 58 13.41 8.80 -1.39
N PRO A 59 14.28 9.57 -0.68
CA PRO A 59 14.45 9.40 0.76
C PRO A 59 13.23 9.83 1.59
N THR A 60 12.27 10.57 1.00
CA THR A 60 11.04 10.97 1.70
C THR A 60 9.91 9.95 1.52
N VAL A 61 10.14 8.86 0.79
CA VAL A 61 9.12 7.86 0.46
C VAL A 61 9.50 6.48 0.96
N SER A 62 8.52 5.83 1.58
CA SER A 62 8.67 4.49 2.12
C SER A 62 7.43 3.65 1.86
N ILE A 63 7.58 2.34 2.01
CA ILE A 63 6.52 1.34 1.92
C ILE A 63 6.33 0.79 3.32
N LEU A 64 5.07 0.72 3.76
CA LEU A 64 4.66 0.02 4.97
C LEU A 64 3.88 -1.24 4.58
N ALA A 65 4.31 -2.37 5.13
CA ALA A 65 3.74 -3.69 4.89
C ALA A 65 3.42 -4.39 6.21
N GLY A 66 2.53 -5.40 6.18
CA GLY A 66 2.30 -6.30 7.30
C GLY A 66 1.35 -5.79 8.39
N THR A 67 0.49 -4.82 8.07
CA THR A 67 -0.55 -4.33 8.98
C THR A 67 -1.83 -3.95 8.24
N ASN A 68 -2.96 -4.09 8.93
CA ASN A 68 -4.27 -3.60 8.49
C ASN A 68 -4.53 -2.14 8.91
N TYR A 69 -3.60 -1.51 9.65
CA TYR A 69 -3.78 -0.19 10.24
C TYR A 69 -2.78 0.83 9.68
N LEU A 70 -3.27 1.95 9.15
CA LEU A 70 -2.46 2.97 8.48
C LEU A 70 -1.42 3.67 9.38
N TYR A 71 -1.57 3.59 10.71
CA TYR A 71 -0.70 4.28 11.66
C TYR A 71 0.00 3.34 12.64
N ASP A 72 -0.09 2.04 12.42
CA ASP A 72 0.69 1.06 13.16
C ASP A 72 2.07 0.91 12.49
N THR A 73 3.08 1.49 13.12
CA THR A 73 4.48 1.40 12.68
C THR A 73 5.37 0.66 13.67
N THR A 74 4.77 0.04 14.71
CA THR A 74 5.49 -0.52 15.86
C THR A 74 5.27 -2.01 16.04
N SER A 75 4.21 -2.57 15.47
CA SER A 75 3.94 -4.01 15.55
C SER A 75 5.07 -4.85 14.95
N VAL A 76 5.29 -6.03 15.53
CA VAL A 76 6.36 -6.96 15.11
C VAL A 76 6.18 -7.50 13.69
N THR A 77 4.96 -7.48 13.17
CA THR A 77 4.63 -7.90 11.81
C THR A 77 4.89 -6.81 10.77
N VAL A 78 5.08 -5.56 11.23
CA VAL A 78 5.22 -4.41 10.36
C VAL A 78 6.63 -4.31 9.83
N GLN A 79 6.72 -4.08 8.52
CA GLN A 79 7.98 -3.71 7.87
C GLN A 79 7.82 -2.37 7.19
N GLN A 80 8.77 -1.47 7.46
CA GLN A 80 8.89 -0.20 6.75
C GLN A 80 10.21 -0.14 6.00
N LYS A 81 10.14 0.08 4.68
CA LYS A 81 11.32 0.14 3.79
C LYS A 81 11.32 1.43 2.99
N THR A 82 12.47 2.10 2.92
CA THR A 82 12.65 3.28 2.07
C THR A 82 12.81 2.87 0.62
N ILE A 83 12.20 3.63 -0.30
CA ILE A 83 12.33 3.37 -1.73
C ILE A 83 13.68 3.92 -2.23
N THR A 84 14.43 3.10 -2.96
CA THR A 84 15.72 3.50 -3.55
C THR A 84 15.57 4.01 -4.99
N LYS A 85 14.58 3.50 -5.73
CA LYS A 85 14.35 3.83 -7.14
C LYS A 85 12.86 3.77 -7.48
N ILE A 86 12.41 4.73 -8.28
CA ILE A 86 11.07 4.75 -8.87
C ILE A 86 11.24 4.65 -10.39
N ILE A 87 10.52 3.71 -11.01
CA ILE A 87 10.53 3.50 -12.46
C ILE A 87 9.12 3.77 -12.96
N MET A 88 8.91 4.92 -13.57
CA MET A 88 7.64 5.22 -14.23
C MET A 88 7.60 4.53 -15.59
N HIS A 89 6.42 4.04 -15.99
CA HIS A 89 6.23 3.45 -17.30
C HIS A 89 6.55 4.50 -18.39
N PRO A 90 7.37 4.18 -19.42
CA PRO A 90 7.86 5.17 -20.38
C PRO A 90 6.75 5.84 -21.21
N ASN A 91 5.61 5.18 -21.37
CA ASN A 91 4.46 5.69 -22.11
C ASN A 91 3.40 6.33 -21.20
N TYR A 92 3.68 6.53 -19.90
CA TYR A 92 2.76 7.25 -19.03
C TYR A 92 2.65 8.72 -19.49
N ASN A 93 1.42 9.18 -19.69
CA ASN A 93 1.09 10.54 -20.06
C ASN A 93 0.04 11.06 -19.07
N ASP A 94 0.29 12.19 -18.43
CA ASP A 94 -0.60 12.75 -17.39
C ASP A 94 -1.68 13.69 -17.94
N THR A 95 -1.83 13.75 -19.27
CA THR A 95 -2.78 14.60 -20.00
C THR A 95 -3.81 13.85 -20.83
N THR A 96 -3.68 12.53 -20.96
CA THR A 96 -4.63 11.61 -21.62
C THR A 96 -5.24 10.67 -20.59
#